data_AF-A0A9E4AYK3-F1
#
_entry.id   AF-A0A9E4AYK3-F1
#
_cell.length_a   1.000
_cell.length_b   1.000
_cell.length_c   1.000
_cell.angle_alpha   90.00
_cell.angle_beta   90.00
_cell.angle_gamma   90.00
#
_symmetry.space_group_name_H-M   'P 1'
#
loop_
_entity.id
_entity.type
_entity.pdbx_description
1 polymer ?
#
loop_
_entity_poly.entity_id
_entity_poly.type
_entity_poly.pdbx_seq_one_letter_code
_entity_poly.pdbx_strand_id
1 'polypeptide(L)'
;MAIIDGGSTVGCGGSISGLAPGSHLASASEPLLVGGIPVLKGSGLKAVPASGMYIDELRISSIVRYGQGRYATPPKAFTPDNDTLGLYHFDEKSTEHYEDASPHQIPLVRVKKDTD
;
A
#
# COMPACT_ATOMS: atom_id res chain seq x y z
N MET A 1 -9.18 -3.31 -10.81
CA MET A 1 -8.34 -2.59 -11.82
C MET A 1 -8.43 -1.05 -11.71
N ALA A 2 -7.35 -0.39 -11.29
CA ALA A 2 -7.10 1.08 -11.39
C ALA A 2 -5.74 1.30 -12.13
N ILE A 3 -5.35 2.47 -12.68
CA ILE A 3 -4.41 2.55 -13.87
C ILE A 3 -3.04 3.30 -13.68
N ILE A 4 -1.93 2.73 -13.17
CA ILE A 4 -0.63 3.46 -12.93
C ILE A 4 0.23 3.60 -14.19
N ASP A 5 1.01 4.68 -14.24
CA ASP A 5 2.32 4.73 -14.87
C ASP A 5 3.29 5.63 -14.07
N GLY A 6 4.33 5.04 -13.49
CA GLY A 6 5.47 5.74 -12.85
C GLY A 6 5.35 6.06 -11.35
N GLY A 7 6.35 5.62 -10.58
CA GLY A 7 6.64 6.13 -9.22
C GLY A 7 5.60 5.81 -8.14
N SER A 8 5.47 4.54 -7.75
CA SER A 8 4.69 4.15 -6.56
C SER A 8 5.52 4.31 -5.28
N THR A 9 5.01 5.05 -4.30
CA THR A 9 5.60 5.19 -2.96
C THR A 9 4.59 4.90 -1.85
N VAL A 10 5.10 4.66 -0.64
CA VAL A 10 4.31 4.33 0.55
C VAL A 10 4.69 5.29 1.69
N GLY A 11 3.70 5.82 2.40
CA GLY A 11 3.93 6.73 3.53
C GLY A 11 2.67 7.04 4.34
N CYS A 12 2.80 7.25 5.64
CA CYS A 12 1.69 7.58 6.53
C CYS A 12 1.41 9.09 6.54
N GLY A 13 0.15 9.51 6.32
CA GLY A 13 -0.19 10.94 6.17
C GLY A 13 0.56 11.58 4.99
N GLY A 14 0.75 10.77 3.94
CA GLY A 14 1.63 11.06 2.81
C GLY A 14 3.11 11.26 3.17
N SER A 15 3.57 11.06 4.41
CA SER A 15 4.96 11.28 4.80
C SER A 15 5.84 10.07 4.51
N ILE A 16 6.94 10.29 3.79
CA ILE A 16 7.98 9.27 3.57
C ILE A 16 9.12 9.57 4.55
N SER A 17 9.26 8.74 5.58
CA SER A 17 10.27 8.85 6.65
C SER A 17 11.12 7.59 6.72
N GLY A 18 12.38 7.72 7.12
CA GLY A 18 13.26 6.57 7.32
C GLY A 18 13.51 5.80 6.02
N LEU A 19 14.39 6.31 5.16
CA LEU A 19 14.74 5.73 3.86
C LEU A 19 15.56 4.41 3.97
N ALA A 20 15.47 3.71 5.09
CA ALA A 20 16.11 2.43 5.36
C ALA A 20 15.04 1.34 5.58
N PRO A 21 15.21 0.11 5.06
CA PRO A 21 14.30 -1.00 5.31
C PRO A 21 14.07 -1.23 6.81
N GLY A 22 12.81 -1.46 7.20
CA GLY A 22 12.44 -1.68 8.61
C GLY A 22 12.29 -0.39 9.44
N SER A 23 12.37 0.80 8.84
CA SER A 23 12.07 2.06 9.53
C SER A 23 10.61 2.14 10.00
N HIS A 24 10.38 2.82 11.11
CA HIS A 24 9.04 3.11 11.62
C HIS A 24 8.27 4.08 10.70
N LEU A 25 6.93 3.94 10.70
CA LEU A 25 6.02 4.94 10.14
C LEU A 25 6.16 6.26 10.92
N ALA A 26 6.14 7.41 10.24
CA ALA A 26 6.20 8.75 10.85
C ALA A 26 5.05 9.03 11.84
N SER A 27 3.90 8.39 11.66
CA SER A 27 2.77 8.41 12.60
C SER A 27 1.95 7.13 12.48
N ALA A 28 1.44 6.65 13.61
CA ALA A 28 0.47 5.56 13.68
C ALA A 28 -0.99 6.04 13.67
N SER A 29 -1.24 7.35 13.79
CA SER A 29 -2.60 7.95 13.72
C SER A 29 -3.01 8.37 12.32
N GLU A 30 -2.07 8.36 11.38
CA GLU A 30 -2.27 8.82 10.01
C GLU A 30 -2.49 7.63 9.05
N PRO A 31 -3.36 7.76 8.03
CA PRO A 31 -3.61 6.68 7.08
C PRO A 31 -2.34 6.34 6.28
N LEU A 32 -2.13 5.04 6.05
CA LEU A 32 -1.08 4.55 5.17
C LEU A 32 -1.50 4.78 3.72
N LEU A 33 -0.84 5.71 3.03
CA LEU A 33 -0.98 5.87 1.59
C LEU A 33 -0.13 4.79 0.90
N VAL A 34 -0.77 3.93 0.12
CA VAL A 34 -0.11 2.91 -0.71
C VAL A 34 -0.31 3.28 -2.18
N GLY A 35 0.79 3.59 -2.86
CA GLY A 35 0.76 4.19 -4.19
C GLY A 35 0.60 5.71 -4.12
N GLY A 36 1.42 6.41 -4.90
CA GLY A 36 1.45 7.86 -4.94
C GLY A 36 2.80 8.36 -5.41
N ILE A 37 2.78 9.50 -6.11
CA ILE A 37 3.98 10.13 -6.65
C ILE A 37 4.74 10.79 -5.49
N PRO A 38 6.05 10.56 -5.34
CA PRO A 38 6.87 11.30 -4.39
C PRO A 38 7.12 12.72 -4.89
N VAL A 39 6.77 13.70 -4.07
CA VAL A 39 7.00 15.13 -4.29
C VAL A 39 7.78 15.73 -3.11
N LEU A 40 8.67 16.67 -3.39
CA LEU A 40 9.29 17.49 -2.34
C LEU A 40 8.30 18.59 -1.94
N LYS A 41 7.93 18.65 -0.66
CA LYS A 41 7.04 19.68 -0.12
C LYS A 41 7.68 20.28 1.13
N GLY A 42 8.21 21.50 1.00
CA GLY A 42 9.06 22.12 2.02
C GLY A 42 10.37 21.34 2.18
N SER A 43 10.77 21.06 3.42
CA SER A 43 11.97 20.30 3.76
C SER A 43 11.79 18.78 3.78
N GLY A 44 10.63 18.25 3.36
CA GLY A 44 10.28 16.83 3.46
C GLY A 44 9.84 16.20 2.14
N LEU A 45 9.98 14.88 2.07
CA LEU A 45 9.45 14.06 0.97
C LEU A 45 8.03 13.59 1.31
N LYS A 46 7.09 13.84 0.40
CA LYS A 46 5.68 13.46 0.54
C LYS A 46 5.23 12.57 -0.62
N ALA A 47 4.58 11.45 -0.34
CA ALA A 47 3.73 10.76 -1.30
C ALA A 47 2.42 11.54 -1.44
N VAL A 48 2.01 11.85 -2.68
CA VAL A 48 0.67 12.39 -2.99
C VAL A 48 -0.13 11.39 -3.83
N PRO A 49 -1.45 11.27 -3.64
CA PRO A 49 -2.28 10.37 -4.44
C PRO A 49 -2.15 10.66 -5.94
N ALA A 50 -1.75 9.65 -6.70
CA ALA A 50 -1.63 9.72 -8.16
C ALA A 50 -2.94 9.29 -8.84
N SER A 51 -3.29 9.93 -9.94
CA SER A 51 -4.47 9.58 -10.73
C SER A 51 -4.13 8.52 -11.77
N GLY A 52 -4.90 7.44 -11.74
CA GLY A 52 -4.50 6.19 -12.36
C GLY A 52 -3.44 5.51 -11.49
N MET A 53 -3.77 4.37 -10.89
CA MET A 53 -2.81 3.56 -10.11
C MET A 53 -3.14 2.04 -10.15
N TYR A 54 -2.34 1.18 -10.83
CA TYR A 54 -2.50 -0.29 -10.89
C TYR A 54 -1.85 -0.89 -9.65
N ILE A 55 -2.70 -1.36 -8.73
CA ILE A 55 -2.36 -2.34 -7.71
C ILE A 55 -3.26 -3.55 -7.99
N ASP A 56 -2.63 -4.70 -8.13
CA ASP A 56 -3.26 -5.99 -8.40
C ASP A 56 -3.46 -6.71 -7.06
N GLU A 57 -2.37 -7.02 -6.36
CA GLU A 57 -2.40 -7.64 -5.03
C GLU A 57 -1.79 -6.72 -3.95
N LEU A 58 -2.42 -6.63 -2.79
CA LEU A 58 -1.84 -6.03 -1.58
C LEU A 58 -1.87 -7.01 -0.42
N ARG A 59 -0.70 -7.36 0.13
CA ARG A 59 -0.57 -8.15 1.36
C ARG A 59 0.19 -7.36 2.43
N ILE A 60 -0.40 -7.27 3.62
CA ILE A 60 0.21 -6.72 4.84
C ILE A 60 0.62 -7.89 5.74
N SER A 61 1.75 -7.79 6.45
CA SER A 61 2.29 -8.92 7.21
C SER A 61 3.04 -8.52 8.47
N SER A 62 3.02 -9.40 9.47
CA SER A 62 3.74 -9.30 10.74
C SER A 62 5.25 -9.49 10.60
N ILE A 63 5.70 -10.15 9.54
CA ILE A 63 7.11 -10.53 9.31
C ILE A 63 7.69 -9.94 8.02
N VAL A 64 9.03 -9.82 7.98
CA VAL A 64 9.78 -9.53 6.75
C VAL A 64 9.82 -10.78 5.87
N ARG A 65 8.97 -10.82 4.84
CA ARG A 65 8.87 -11.97 3.92
C ARG A 65 9.98 -12.06 2.87
N TYR A 66 10.71 -10.97 2.64
CA TYR A 66 11.75 -10.86 1.62
C TYR A 66 13.11 -10.52 2.25
N GLY A 67 13.57 -11.43 3.13
CA GLY A 67 14.83 -11.30 3.87
C GLY A 67 16.05 -11.73 3.04
N GLN A 68 16.63 -10.78 2.30
CA GLN A 68 17.81 -10.92 1.44
C GLN A 68 17.62 -11.79 0.17
N GLY A 69 18.40 -11.48 -0.88
CA GLY A 69 18.33 -12.14 -2.18
C GLY A 69 17.48 -11.38 -3.21
N ARG A 70 17.20 -12.05 -4.35
CA ARG A 70 16.34 -11.49 -5.42
C ARG A 70 14.87 -11.65 -5.02
N TYR A 71 14.10 -10.57 -5.11
CA TYR A 71 12.65 -10.65 -5.10
C TYR A 71 12.18 -11.53 -6.26
N ALA A 72 11.47 -12.62 -5.95
CA ALA A 72 10.82 -13.47 -6.94
C ALA A 72 9.36 -13.01 -7.08
N THR A 73 8.97 -12.57 -8.27
CA THR A 73 7.59 -12.19 -8.56
C THR A 73 6.67 -13.41 -8.34
N PRO A 74 5.62 -13.31 -7.51
CA PRO A 74 4.64 -14.37 -7.33
C PRO A 74 4.00 -14.76 -8.67
N PRO A 75 3.95 -16.05 -9.04
CA PRO A 75 3.35 -16.50 -10.30
C PRO A 75 1.83 -16.75 -10.20
N LYS A 76 1.24 -16.48 -9.03
CA LYS A 76 -0.17 -16.69 -8.68
C LYS A 76 -0.56 -15.68 -7.59
N ALA A 77 -1.86 -15.43 -7.45
CA ALA A 77 -2.45 -14.73 -6.31
C ALA A 77 -1.93 -15.26 -4.98
N PHE A 78 -1.81 -14.39 -3.97
CA PHE A 78 -1.41 -14.79 -2.64
C PHE A 78 -2.48 -15.67 -1.98
N THR A 79 -2.07 -16.37 -0.93
CA THR A 79 -2.98 -17.06 0.00
C THR A 79 -2.64 -16.54 1.39
N PRO A 80 -3.63 -16.28 2.27
CA PRO A 80 -3.32 -15.88 3.63
C PRO A 80 -2.64 -17.03 4.38
N ASP A 81 -1.77 -16.66 5.31
CA ASP A 81 -1.13 -17.56 6.27
C ASP A 81 -1.13 -16.88 7.65
N ASN A 82 -0.56 -17.52 8.67
CA ASN A 82 -0.55 -17.03 10.05
C ASN A 82 0.14 -15.66 10.23
N ASP A 83 0.94 -15.22 9.27
CA ASP A 83 1.65 -13.94 9.28
C ASP A 83 1.03 -12.90 8.32
N THR A 84 -0.15 -13.20 7.76
CA THR A 84 -0.92 -12.29 6.91
C THR A 84 -1.91 -11.49 7.75
N LEU A 85 -1.63 -10.20 7.91
CA LEU A 85 -2.49 -9.29 8.66
C LEU A 85 -3.65 -8.73 7.83
N GLY A 86 -3.51 -8.73 6.50
CA GLY A 86 -4.53 -8.31 5.55
C GLY A 86 -4.09 -8.69 4.13
N LEU A 87 -5.03 -9.08 3.28
CA LEU A 87 -4.81 -9.51 1.90
C LEU A 87 -5.97 -9.05 1.01
N TYR A 88 -5.66 -8.36 -0.08
CA TYR A 88 -6.64 -7.79 -0.99
C TYR A 88 -6.25 -8.12 -2.43
N HIS A 89 -7.18 -8.71 -3.18
CA HIS A 89 -6.96 -9.21 -4.54
C HIS A 89 -7.38 -8.20 -5.63
N PHE A 90 -8.21 -7.20 -5.30
CA PHE A 90 -8.67 -6.13 -6.20
C PHE A 90 -9.30 -6.59 -7.54
N ASP A 91 -9.67 -7.88 -7.60
CA ASP A 91 -10.43 -8.55 -8.66
C ASP A 91 -11.92 -8.15 -8.64
N GLU A 92 -12.39 -7.57 -7.53
CA GLU A 92 -13.78 -7.21 -7.34
C GLU A 92 -14.16 -5.97 -8.18
N LYS A 93 -15.42 -5.90 -8.59
CA LYS A 93 -15.95 -4.77 -9.38
C LYS A 93 -16.32 -3.55 -8.51
N SER A 94 -15.85 -3.49 -7.28
CA SER A 94 -16.17 -2.46 -6.30
C SER A 94 -15.34 -1.19 -6.48
N THR A 95 -15.95 -0.03 -6.22
CA THR A 95 -15.29 1.29 -6.32
C THR A 95 -15.00 1.95 -4.96
N GLU A 96 -15.65 1.50 -3.89
CA GLU A 96 -15.61 2.14 -2.55
C GLU A 96 -14.95 1.25 -1.47
N HIS A 97 -15.13 -0.08 -1.55
CA HIS A 97 -14.67 -1.06 -0.55
C HIS A 97 -13.99 -2.26 -1.21
N TYR A 98 -12.93 -2.78 -0.60
CA TYR A 98 -12.28 -4.01 -1.05
C TYR A 98 -12.33 -5.06 0.06
N GLU A 99 -12.58 -6.32 -0.31
CA GLU A 99 -12.70 -7.42 0.64
C GLU A 99 -11.32 -7.87 1.10
N ASP A 100 -11.16 -8.06 2.41
CA ASP A 100 -9.96 -8.67 2.98
C ASP A 100 -10.11 -10.18 2.95
N ALA A 101 -9.31 -10.85 2.13
CA ALA A 101 -9.22 -12.30 2.06
C ALA A 101 -8.45 -12.91 3.26
N SER A 102 -7.91 -12.10 4.17
CA SER A 102 -7.31 -12.57 5.41
C SER A 102 -8.35 -12.97 6.47
N PRO A 103 -7.97 -13.77 7.48
CA PRO A 103 -8.84 -14.07 8.63
C PRO A 103 -9.25 -12.85 9.46
N HIS A 104 -8.61 -11.69 9.28
CA HIS A 104 -8.84 -10.49 10.09
C HIS A 104 -9.99 -9.60 9.59
N GLN A 105 -10.41 -9.75 8.33
CA GLN A 105 -11.55 -9.02 7.75
C GLN A 105 -11.44 -7.49 7.88
N ILE A 106 -10.23 -6.95 7.69
CA ILE A 106 -9.94 -5.51 7.83
C ILE A 106 -10.53 -4.75 6.62
N PRO A 107 -11.41 -3.76 6.81
CA PRO A 107 -11.97 -3.02 5.68
C PRO A 107 -10.95 -2.04 5.09
N LEU A 108 -10.60 -2.20 3.81
CA LEU A 108 -9.96 -1.11 3.06
C LEU A 108 -11.01 -0.13 2.56
N VAL A 109 -10.91 1.11 3.04
CA VAL A 109 -11.72 2.24 2.59
C VAL A 109 -10.90 3.08 1.63
N ARG A 110 -11.45 3.30 0.43
CA ARG A 110 -10.85 4.23 -0.53
C ARG A 110 -11.03 5.68 -0.05
N VAL A 111 -9.95 6.32 0.38
CA VAL A 111 -9.96 7.76 0.65
C VAL A 111 -10.24 8.49 -0.66
N LYS A 112 -11.30 9.30 -0.69
CA LYS A 112 -11.61 10.14 -1.85
C LYS A 112 -10.53 11.21 -1.99
N LYS A 113 -10.11 11.50 -3.22
CA LYS A 113 -9.25 12.65 -3.49
C LYS A 113 -10.05 13.90 -3.14
N ASP A 114 -9.57 14.70 -2.18
CA ASP A 114 -10.08 16.05 -1.99
C ASP A 114 -9.87 16.82 -3.30
N THR A 115 -10.98 17.25 -3.89
CA THR A 115 -11.01 18.19 -5.01
C THR A 115 -11.10 19.59 -4.43
N ASP A 116 -9.98 20.32 -4.49
CA ASP A 116 -9.98 21.79 -4.45
C ASP A 116 -10.84 22.39 -5.58
#